data_AF-A0A9D9NF26-F1
#
_entry.id   AF-A0A9D9NF26-F1
#
_cell.length_a   1.000
_cell.length_b   1.000
_cell.length_c   1.000
_cell.angle_alpha   90.00
_cell.angle_beta   90.00
_cell.angle_gamma   90.00
#
_symmetry.space_group_name_H-M   'P 1'
#
loop_
_entity.id
_entity.type
_entity.pdbx_description
1 polymer ?
#
loop_
_entity_poly.entity_id
_entity_poly.type
_entity_poly.pdbx_seq_one_letter_code
_entity_poly.pdbx_strand_id
1 'polypeptide(L)'
;MTEKSSNNEPGSAAQWYDLGCIYRKRGEFGHAVNAFRTAAEVAGEQLALLEDGPEKKALSAIREKAEASVGLVLRITGFVNKDLMNP
;
A
#
# COMPACT_ATOMS: atom_id res chain seq x y z
N MET A 1 -24.99 -12.71 -11.56
CA MET A 1 -24.21 -11.89 -10.63
C MET A 1 -23.14 -12.79 -10.03
N THR A 2 -21.85 -12.61 -10.33
CA THR A 2 -20.80 -13.40 -9.65
C THR A 2 -20.44 -12.68 -8.36
N GLU A 3 -21.08 -13.11 -7.27
CA GLU A 3 -20.63 -12.83 -5.91
C GLU A 3 -19.24 -13.46 -5.75
N LYS A 4 -18.20 -12.67 -6.06
CA LYS A 4 -16.86 -12.93 -5.57
C LYS A 4 -16.90 -12.70 -4.06
N SER A 5 -17.34 -13.72 -3.35
CA SER A 5 -17.04 -13.94 -1.95
C SER A 5 -15.51 -14.05 -1.86
N SER A 6 -14.82 -12.91 -1.78
CA SER A 6 -13.41 -12.87 -1.44
C SER A 6 -13.28 -13.40 -0.02
N ASN A 7 -13.08 -14.71 0.01
CA ASN A 7 -12.69 -15.52 1.13
C ASN A 7 -11.59 -14.80 1.91
N ASN A 8 -11.72 -14.81 3.23
CA ASN A 8 -10.92 -14.17 4.26
C ASN A 8 -9.42 -14.54 4.19
N GLU A 9 -8.74 -14.09 3.15
CA GLU A 9 -7.28 -14.04 3.09
C GLU A 9 -6.85 -12.78 3.86
N PRO A 10 -5.82 -12.85 4.73
CA PRO A 10 -5.24 -11.64 5.31
C PRO A 10 -4.90 -10.67 4.17
N GLY A 11 -5.32 -9.41 4.33
CA GLY A 11 -5.40 -8.45 3.23
C GLY A 11 -4.14 -8.45 2.37
N SER A 12 -4.23 -8.86 1.10
CA SER A 12 -3.12 -8.82 0.15
C SER A 12 -2.63 -7.39 -0.04
N ALA A 13 -1.37 -7.20 -0.45
CA ALA A 13 -0.81 -5.88 -0.72
C ALA A 13 -1.71 -5.00 -1.62
N ALA A 14 -2.36 -5.61 -2.62
CA ALA A 14 -3.33 -4.93 -3.49
C ALA A 14 -4.51 -4.33 -2.72
N GLN A 15 -5.07 -5.07 -1.75
CA GLN A 15 -6.23 -4.62 -0.98
C GLN A 15 -5.88 -3.43 -0.07
N TRP A 16 -4.71 -3.47 0.57
CA TRP A 16 -4.21 -2.33 1.34
C TRP A 16 -3.95 -1.11 0.47
N TYR A 17 -3.43 -1.31 -0.74
CA TYR A 17 -3.22 -0.23 -1.71
C TYR A 17 -4.55 0.40 -2.16
N ASP A 18 -5.56 -0.42 -2.48
CA ASP A 18 -6.90 0.05 -2.81
C ASP A 18 -7.53 0.81 -1.64
N LEU A 19 -7.36 0.32 -0.41
CA LEU A 19 -7.80 1.00 0.81
C LEU A 19 -7.16 2.40 0.94
N GLY A 20 -5.84 2.49 0.70
CA GLY A 20 -5.12 3.76 0.68
C GLY A 20 -5.65 4.72 -0.39
N CYS A 21 -6.01 4.21 -1.56
CA CYS A 21 -6.64 5.01 -2.61
C CYS A 21 -8.03 5.52 -2.19
N ILE A 22 -8.83 4.69 -1.53
CA ILE A 22 -10.15 5.06 -0.99
C ILE A 22 -9.99 6.15 0.07
N TYR A 23 -9.09 5.98 1.03
CA TYR A 23 -8.84 6.98 2.06
C TYR A 23 -8.33 8.30 1.47
N ARG A 24 -7.41 8.25 0.50
CA ARG A 24 -6.92 9.44 -0.21
C ARG A 24 -8.05 10.19 -0.90
N LYS A 25 -8.98 9.47 -1.56
CA LYS A 25 -10.16 10.08 -2.20
C LYS A 25 -11.13 10.69 -1.20
N ARG A 26 -11.19 10.17 0.03
CA ARG A 26 -12.00 10.70 1.13
C ARG A 26 -11.34 11.90 1.84
N GLY A 27 -10.10 12.25 1.52
CA GLY A 27 -9.33 13.28 2.23
C GLY A 27 -8.70 12.79 3.54
N GLU A 28 -8.84 11.50 3.85
CA GLU A 28 -8.30 10.85 5.04
C GLU A 28 -6.82 10.51 4.85
N PHE A 29 -5.98 11.55 4.69
CA PHE A 29 -4.60 11.38 4.27
C PHE A 29 -3.73 10.59 5.25
N GLY A 30 -3.98 10.69 6.56
CA GLY A 30 -3.28 9.90 7.58
C GLY A 30 -3.55 8.40 7.42
N HIS A 31 -4.82 8.03 7.27
CA HIS A 31 -5.24 6.66 7.00
C HIS A 31 -4.72 6.16 5.64
N ALA A 32 -4.69 7.03 4.63
CA ALA A 32 -4.14 6.71 3.32
C ALA A 32 -2.66 6.35 3.39
N VAL A 33 -1.85 7.17 4.08
CA VAL A 33 -0.41 6.90 4.28
C VAL A 33 -0.20 5.59 5.02
N ASN A 34 -0.96 5.35 6.09
CA ASN A 34 -0.84 4.10 6.85
C ASN A 34 -1.17 2.87 5.98
N ALA A 35 -2.26 2.92 5.21
CA ALA A 35 -2.66 1.83 4.33
C ALA A 35 -1.66 1.59 3.19
N PHE A 36 -1.11 2.64 2.57
CA PHE A 36 -0.07 2.49 1.56
C PHE A 36 1.23 1.91 2.14
N ARG A 37 1.62 2.29 3.36
CA ARG A 37 2.77 1.70 4.03
C ARG A 37 2.57 0.21 4.30
N THR A 38 1.41 -0.17 4.86
CA THR A 38 1.06 -1.58 5.07
C THR A 38 1.05 -2.36 3.76
N ALA A 39 0.57 -1.78 2.66
CA ALA A 39 0.63 -2.40 1.34
C ALA A 39 2.07 -2.71 0.89
N ALA A 40 3.00 -1.77 1.13
CA ALA A 40 4.41 -1.95 0.78
C ALA A 40 5.10 -3.01 1.66
N GLU A 41 4.76 -3.05 2.96
CA GLU A 41 5.27 -4.06 3.90
C GLU A 41 4.82 -5.48 3.52
N VAL A 42 3.50 -5.67 3.37
CA VAL A 42 2.92 -6.96 2.96
C VAL A 42 3.45 -7.39 1.60
N ALA A 43 3.61 -6.45 0.66
CA ALA A 43 4.24 -6.75 -0.62
C ALA A 43 5.69 -7.20 -0.46
N GLY A 44 6.48 -6.56 0.41
CA GLY A 44 7.85 -6.98 0.70
C GLY A 44 7.92 -8.40 1.26
N GLU A 45 7.03 -8.74 2.19
CA GLU A 45 6.93 -10.07 2.79
C GLU A 45 6.53 -11.14 1.75
N GLN A 46 5.50 -10.86 0.95
CA GLN A 46 5.08 -11.76 -0.14
C GLN A 46 6.17 -11.88 -1.22
N LEU A 47 6.87 -10.80 -1.58
CA LEU A 47 7.99 -10.83 -2.55
C LEU A 47 9.13 -11.74 -2.10
N ALA A 48 9.38 -11.82 -0.78
CA ALA A 48 10.41 -12.68 -0.21
C ALA A 48 10.02 -14.16 -0.24
N LEU A 49 8.72 -14.47 -0.20
CA LEU A 49 8.17 -15.83 -0.27
C LEU A 49 7.93 -16.32 -1.71
N LEU A 50 7.83 -15.40 -2.67
CA LEU A 50 7.56 -15.72 -4.08
C LEU A 50 8.84 -15.95 -4.90
N GLU A 51 8.83 -17.01 -5.69
CA GLU A 51 9.82 -17.28 -6.72
C GLU A 51 9.72 -16.27 -7.88
N ASP A 52 10.75 -16.21 -8.74
CA ASP A 52 10.74 -15.30 -9.88
C ASP A 52 9.63 -15.67 -10.86
N GLY A 53 8.73 -14.70 -11.11
CA GLY A 53 7.52 -14.95 -11.87
C GLY A 53 6.69 -13.70 -12.14
N PRO A 54 5.62 -13.82 -12.93
CA PRO A 54 4.74 -12.70 -13.24
C PRO A 54 4.06 -12.12 -11.99
N GLU A 55 3.78 -12.97 -10.99
CA GLU A 55 3.18 -12.58 -9.72
C GLU A 55 4.12 -11.68 -8.90
N LYS A 56 5.41 -12.01 -8.85
CA LYS A 56 6.44 -11.20 -8.21
C LYS A 56 6.56 -9.82 -8.85
N LYS A 57 6.49 -9.73 -10.19
CA LYS A 57 6.49 -8.46 -10.93
C LYS A 57 5.24 -7.62 -10.68
N ALA A 58 4.07 -8.26 -10.61
CA ALA A 58 2.83 -7.55 -10.29
C ALA A 58 2.89 -6.96 -8.88
N LEU A 59 3.43 -7.72 -7.93
CA LEU A 59 3.57 -7.32 -6.54
C LEU A 59 4.64 -6.24 -6.33
N SER A 60 5.77 -6.32 -7.05
CA SER A 60 6.79 -5.26 -7.01
C SER A 60 6.23 -3.93 -7.51
N ALA A 61 5.41 -3.96 -8.57
CA ALA A 61 4.74 -2.77 -9.06
C ALA A 61 3.74 -2.19 -8.04
N ILE A 62 3.05 -3.04 -7.25
CA ILE A 62 2.18 -2.57 -6.16
C ILE A 62 3.01 -1.89 -5.08
N ARG A 63 4.12 -2.49 -4.67
CA ARG A 63 5.04 -1.93 -3.67
C ARG A 63 5.55 -0.55 -4.10
N GLU A 64 6.08 -0.43 -5.31
CA GLU A 64 6.58 0.83 -5.85
C GLU A 64 5.48 1.90 -5.91
N LYS A 65 4.28 1.53 -6.36
CA LYS A 65 3.13 2.45 -6.38
C LYS A 65 2.71 2.90 -5.00
N ALA A 66 2.75 2.01 -4.02
CA ALA A 66 2.40 2.31 -2.64
C ALA A 66 3.40 3.30 -2.02
N GLU A 67 4.70 3.06 -2.17
CA GLU A 67 5.77 3.95 -1.71
C GLU A 67 5.67 5.34 -2.38
N ALA A 68 5.47 5.36 -3.70
CA ALA A 68 5.27 6.61 -4.44
C ALA A 68 4.02 7.36 -3.96
N SER A 69 2.93 6.64 -3.66
CA SER A 69 1.68 7.22 -3.16
C SER A 69 1.84 7.83 -1.77
N VAL A 70 2.63 7.20 -0.88
CA VAL A 70 3.00 7.81 0.41
C VAL A 70 3.70 9.15 0.17
N GLY A 71 4.74 9.18 -0.67
CA GLY A 71 5.46 10.41 -0.98
C GLY A 71 4.55 11.50 -1.57
N LEU A 72 3.64 11.12 -2.47
CA LEU A 72 2.67 12.05 -3.06
C LEU A 72 1.72 12.62 -1.99
N VAL A 73 1.15 11.76 -1.14
CA VAL A 73 0.22 12.20 -0.09
C VAL A 73 0.92 13.13 0.90
N LEU A 74 2.15 12.82 1.31
CA LEU A 74 2.94 13.66 2.20
C LEU A 74 3.27 15.03 1.59
N ARG A 75 3.55 15.09 0.28
CA ARG A 75 3.73 16.36 -0.43
C ARG A 75 2.43 17.16 -0.52
N ILE A 76 1.29 16.51 -0.75
CA ILE A 76 -0.02 17.17 -0.81
C ILE A 76 -0.40 17.77 0.54
N THR A 77 -0.18 17.05 1.64
CA THR A 77 -0.57 17.51 2.97
C THR A 77 0.42 18.50 3.59
N GLY A 78 1.56 18.77 2.94
CA GLY A 78 2.62 19.57 3.51
C GLY A 78 3.26 18.95 4.77
N PHE A 79 2.93 17.68 5.06
CA PHE A 79 3.50 16.93 6.17
C PHE A 79 4.92 16.51 5.75
N VAL A 80 5.85 17.47 5.84
CA VAL A 80 7.26 17.15 6.01
C VAL A 80 7.32 16.43 7.35
N ASN A 81 7.24 15.10 7.35
CA ASN A 81 7.51 14.28 8.51
C ASN A 81 8.97 14.49 8.90
N LYS A 82 9.24 15.55 9.65
CA LYS A 82 10.49 15.78 10.37
C LYS A 82 10.63 14.78 11.53
N ASP A 83 9.55 14.06 11.84
CA ASP A 83 9.44 13.08 12.93
C ASP A 83 9.94 11.67 12.57
N LEU A 84 10.43 11.44 11.35
CA LEU A 84 11.20 10.23 11.00
C LEU A 84 12.70 10.37 11.33
N MET A 85 13.14 11.49 11.91
CA MET A 85 14.34 11.50 12.75
C MET A 85 13.98 10.89 14.10
N ASN A 86 13.99 9.55 14.15
CA ASN A 86 14.13 8.85 15.41
C ASN A 86 15.43 9.34 16.09
N PRO A 87 15.42 9.75 17.37
CA PRO A 87 16.64 10.11 18.10
C PRO A 87 17.62 8.94 18.21
#